data_AF-A0A2N9MFK9-F1
#
_entry.id   AF-A0A2N9MFK9-F1
#
_cell.length_a   1.000
_cell.length_b   1.000
_cell.length_c   1.000
_cell.angle_alpha   90.00
_cell.angle_beta   90.00
_cell.angle_gamma   90.00
#
_symmetry.space_group_name_H-M   'P 1'
#
loop_
_entity.id
_entity.type
_entity.pdbx_description
1 polymer ?
#
loop_
_entity_poly.entity_id
_entity_poly.type
_entity_poly.pdbx_seq_one_letter_code
_entity_poly.pdbx_strand_id
1 'polypeptide(L)'
;MTLTAEEFIRRFLLHVLPDGFQRIRYYGFLGNRYREEKLARCRQLLGMPTDAPPPSEATKDYLDRYEELTGSSLRECPLCHQGRMVRIAVLLPSPN
;
A
#
# COMPACT_ATOMS: atom_id res chain seq x y z
N MET A 1 27.30 -11.25 -5.05
CA MET A 1 28.04 -11.53 -3.79
C MET A 1 27.55 -12.87 -3.26
N THR A 2 28.44 -13.85 -3.15
CA THR A 2 28.16 -15.16 -2.56
C THR A 2 28.59 -15.12 -1.09
N LEU A 3 27.70 -15.50 -0.17
CA LEU A 3 27.98 -15.56 1.26
C LEU A 3 28.15 -17.01 1.70
N THR A 4 28.94 -17.23 2.75
CA THR A 4 28.99 -18.53 3.42
C THR A 4 27.66 -18.81 4.13
N ALA A 5 27.34 -20.09 4.36
CA ALA A 5 26.10 -20.48 5.02
C ALA A 5 25.95 -19.84 6.41
N GLU A 6 27.03 -19.78 7.20
CA GLU A 6 27.03 -19.15 8.53
C GLU A 6 26.71 -17.67 8.47
N GLU A 7 27.31 -16.93 7.52
CA GLU A 7 27.08 -15.50 7.39
C GLU A 7 25.66 -15.20 6.90
N PHE A 8 25.08 -16.07 6.07
CA PHE A 8 23.68 -15.99 5.69
C PHE A 8 22.75 -16.20 6.90
N ILE A 9 22.94 -17.27 7.67
CA ILE A 9 22.11 -17.58 8.84
C ILE A 9 22.19 -16.44 9.87
N ARG A 10 23.41 -15.94 10.15
CA ARG A 10 23.63 -14.83 11.07
C ARG A 10 22.83 -13.59 10.66
N ARG A 11 22.88 -13.19 9.39
CA ARG A 11 22.13 -12.03 8.88
C ARG A 11 20.62 -12.26 8.86
N PHE A 12 20.19 -13.45 8.46
CA PHE A 12 18.78 -13.81 8.40
C PHE A 12 18.12 -13.70 9.78
N LEU A 13 18.78 -14.22 10.82
CA LEU A 13 18.26 -14.18 12.19
C LEU A 13 18.16 -12.77 12.78
N LEU A 14 18.88 -11.77 12.26
CA LEU A 14 18.69 -10.37 12.65
C LEU A 14 17.33 -9.79 12.23
N HIS A 15 16.66 -10.42 11.26
CA HIS A 15 15.35 -10.00 10.75
C HIS A 15 14.18 -10.79 11.32
N VAL A 16 14.46 -11.86 12.06
CA VAL A 16 13.45 -12.69 12.74
C VAL A 16 13.20 -12.10 14.13
N LEU A 17 11.94 -11.80 14.43
CA LEU A 17 11.57 -11.35 15.77
C LEU A 17 11.67 -12.51 16.76
N PRO A 18 12.20 -12.31 17.97
CA PRO A 18 12.17 -13.33 19.01
C PRO A 18 10.74 -13.73 19.37
N ASP A 19 10.57 -14.93 19.89
CA ASP A 19 9.27 -15.41 20.35
C ASP A 19 8.65 -14.48 21.39
N GLY A 20 7.34 -14.27 21.29
CA GLY A 20 6.59 -13.32 22.12
C GLY A 20 6.65 -11.86 21.67
N PHE A 21 7.47 -11.52 20.66
CA PHE A 21 7.45 -10.19 20.06
C PHE A 21 6.52 -10.17 18.85
N GLN A 22 5.57 -9.23 18.86
CA GLN A 22 4.72 -8.94 17.69
C GLN A 22 5.37 -7.83 16.86
N ARG A 23 5.57 -8.08 15.57
CA ARG A 23 6.01 -7.01 14.67
C ARG A 23 4.90 -5.98 14.56
N ILE A 24 5.11 -4.78 15.12
CA ILE A 24 4.16 -3.67 14.99
C ILE A 24 4.09 -3.31 13.50
N ARG A 25 2.92 -3.54 12.92
CA ARG A 25 2.62 -3.12 11.57
C ARG A 25 2.28 -1.63 11.65
N TYR A 26 3.20 -0.76 11.24
CA TYR A 26 2.94 0.68 11.07
C TYR A 26 1.97 0.98 9.90
N TYR A 27 1.39 -0.06 9.31
CA TYR A 27 0.42 0.01 8.23
C TYR A 27 -0.93 -0.51 8.73
N GLY A 28 -1.99 0.22 8.42
CA GLY A 28 -3.35 -0.05 8.85
C GLY A 28 -4.30 0.93 8.16
N PHE A 29 -5.59 0.84 8.49
CA PHE A 29 -6.59 1.79 7.99
C PHE A 29 -6.17 3.22 8.33
N LEU A 30 -5.94 4.05 7.30
CA LEU A 30 -5.40 5.42 7.40
C LEU A 30 -3.97 5.54 7.99
N GLY A 31 -3.20 4.45 8.07
CA GLY A 31 -1.82 4.46 8.59
C GLY A 31 -0.83 5.26 7.74
N ASN A 32 -1.19 5.57 6.49
CA ASN A 32 -0.37 6.33 5.55
C ASN A 32 -0.71 7.84 5.52
N ARG A 33 -1.22 8.39 6.63
CA ARG A 33 -1.66 9.80 6.71
C ARG A 33 -0.58 10.81 6.32
N TYR A 34 0.65 10.61 6.80
CA TYR A 34 1.78 11.52 6.56
C TYR A 34 2.61 11.14 5.34
N ARG A 35 2.14 10.19 4.52
CA ARG A 35 2.93 9.70 3.38
C ARG A 35 3.27 10.83 2.43
N GLU A 36 2.29 11.65 2.09
CA GLU A 36 2.43 12.69 1.07
C GLU A 36 3.45 13.73 1.52
N GLU A 37 3.30 14.24 2.75
CA GLU A 37 4.23 15.17 3.37
C GLU A 37 5.65 14.59 3.47
N LYS A 38 5.79 13.35 3.98
CA LYS A 38 7.09 12.69 4.11
C LYS A 38 7.73 12.42 2.75
N LEU A 39 6.96 12.00 1.76
CA LEU A 39 7.46 11.78 0.40
C LEU A 39 7.92 13.09 -0.24
N ALA A 40 7.16 14.18 -0.08
CA ALA A 40 7.58 15.49 -0.55
C ALA A 40 8.91 15.91 0.10
N ARG A 41 9.03 15.72 1.43
CA ARG A 41 10.27 15.99 2.16
C ARG A 41 11.44 15.13 1.68
N CYS A 42 11.23 13.83 1.46
CA CYS A 42 12.25 12.94 0.92
C CYS A 42 12.73 13.39 -0.47
N ARG A 43 11.81 13.78 -1.37
CA ARG A 43 12.17 14.28 -2.71
C ARG A 43 13.03 15.54 -2.62
N GLN A 44 12.67 16.49 -1.75
CA GLN A 44 13.48 17.69 -1.50
C GLN A 44 14.89 17.34 -1.02
N LEU A 45 15.01 16.44 -0.03
CA LEU A 45 16.30 16.02 0.52
C LEU A 45 17.17 15.30 -0.51
N LEU A 46 16.57 14.59 -1.45
CA LEU A 46 17.26 13.90 -2.53
C LEU A 46 17.57 14.79 -3.74
N GLY A 47 17.18 16.08 -3.71
CA GLY A 47 17.34 16.99 -4.86
C GLY A 47 16.53 16.57 -6.08
N MET A 48 15.48 15.78 -5.90
CA MET A 48 14.61 15.36 -7.00
C MET A 48 13.75 16.54 -7.44
N PRO A 49 13.56 16.73 -8.76
CA PRO A 49 12.62 17.72 -9.25
C PRO A 49 11.23 17.42 -8.65
N THR A 50 10.61 18.46 -8.10
CA THR A 50 9.21 18.40 -7.64
C THR A 50 8.32 18.56 -8.87
N ASP A 51 8.52 17.70 -9.86
CA ASP A 51 7.59 17.66 -10.97
C ASP A 51 6.28 17.15 -10.38
N ALA A 52 5.24 17.98 -10.51
CA ALA A 52 3.89 17.52 -10.29
C ALA A 52 3.75 16.21 -11.06
N PRO A 53 3.22 15.13 -10.45
CA PRO A 53 2.94 13.93 -11.22
C PRO A 53 2.18 14.38 -12.47
N PRO A 54 2.55 13.90 -13.67
CA PRO A 54 1.81 14.25 -14.88
C PRO A 54 0.34 14.04 -14.56
N PRO A 55 -0.58 14.92 -15.03
CA PRO A 55 -2.01 14.75 -14.78
C PRO A 55 -2.31 13.31 -15.15
N SER A 56 -2.61 12.49 -14.14
CA SER A 56 -2.71 11.07 -14.37
C SER A 56 -3.87 10.92 -15.33
N GLU A 57 -3.58 10.59 -16.59
CA GLU A 57 -4.59 10.18 -17.56
C GLU A 57 -5.50 9.23 -16.82
N ALA A 58 -6.77 9.63 -16.70
CA ALA A 58 -7.77 9.08 -15.78
C ALA A 58 -7.48 7.61 -15.50
N THR A 59 -6.72 7.36 -14.43
CA THR A 59 -6.19 6.02 -14.18
C THR A 59 -7.42 5.23 -13.85
N LYS A 60 -7.76 4.23 -14.68
CA LYS A 60 -8.97 3.41 -14.53
C LYS A 60 -9.20 3.14 -13.05
N ASP A 61 -10.41 3.39 -12.57
CA ASP A 61 -10.78 3.16 -11.17
C ASP A 61 -10.29 1.76 -10.80
N TYR A 62 -9.75 1.60 -9.58
CA TYR A 62 -9.18 0.33 -9.14
C TYR A 62 -10.16 -0.83 -9.35
N LEU A 63 -11.45 -0.57 -9.19
CA LEU A 63 -12.54 -1.50 -9.46
C LEU A 63 -12.54 -1.99 -10.91
N ASP A 64 -12.42 -1.07 -11.87
CA ASP A 64 -12.46 -1.39 -13.30
C ASP A 64 -11.18 -2.14 -13.72
N ARG A 65 -10.03 -1.72 -13.19
CA ARG A 65 -8.75 -2.43 -13.44
C ARG A 65 -8.77 -3.86 -12.88
N TYR A 66 -9.37 -4.08 -11.71
CA TYR A 66 -9.49 -5.41 -11.13
C TYR A 66 -10.36 -6.31 -12.00
N GLU A 67 -11.48 -5.79 -12.50
CA GLU A 67 -12.40 -6.52 -13.38
C GLU A 67 -11.73 -6.91 -14.70
N GLU A 68 -10.97 -6.00 -15.32
CA GLU A 68 -10.20 -6.31 -16.54
C GLU A 68 -9.16 -7.43 -16.33
N LEU A 69 -8.51 -7.46 -15.16
CA LEU A 69 -7.45 -8.42 -14.87
C LEU A 69 -7.97 -9.79 -14.44
N THR A 70 -9.12 -9.85 -13.78
CA THR A 70 -9.62 -11.06 -13.12
C THR A 70 -10.91 -11.59 -13.73
N GLY A 71 -11.58 -10.82 -14.57
CA GLY A 71 -12.93 -11.11 -15.09
C GLY A 71 -14.03 -11.04 -14.03
N SER A 72 -13.70 -10.66 -12.79
CA SER A 72 -14.65 -10.60 -11.67
C SER A 72 -14.82 -9.15 -11.21
N SER A 73 -16.06 -8.68 -11.06
CA SER A 73 -16.32 -7.31 -10.62
C SER A 73 -16.36 -7.20 -9.09
N LEU A 74 -15.56 -6.32 -8.49
CA LEU A 74 -15.65 -5.98 -7.06
C LEU A 74 -16.94 -5.22 -6.71
N ARG A 75 -17.73 -4.85 -7.72
CA ARG A 75 -19.05 -4.25 -7.55
C ARG A 75 -20.13 -5.29 -7.30
N GLU A 76 -19.86 -6.58 -7.51
CA GLU A 76 -20.83 -7.64 -7.24
C GLU A 76 -20.80 -8.05 -5.76
N CYS A 77 -21.96 -8.38 -5.22
CA CYS A 77 -22.05 -8.91 -3.87
C CYS A 77 -21.41 -10.31 -3.81
N PRO A 78 -20.41 -10.54 -2.94
CA PRO A 78 -19.71 -11.83 -2.86
C PRO A 78 -20.55 -12.97 -2.28
N LEU A 79 -21.78 -12.69 -1.84
CA LEU A 79 -22.69 -13.69 -1.27
C LEU A 79 -23.75 -14.16 -2.28
N CYS A 80 -24.40 -13.23 -2.99
CA CYS A 80 -25.51 -13.58 -3.89
C CYS A 80 -25.16 -13.44 -5.37
N HIS A 81 -24.06 -12.77 -5.73
CA HIS A 81 -23.62 -12.48 -7.11
C HIS A 81 -24.65 -11.77 -8.00
N GLN A 82 -25.77 -11.32 -7.43
CA GLN A 82 -26.86 -10.63 -8.14
C GLN A 82 -26.97 -9.17 -7.71
N GLY A 83 -26.65 -8.87 -6.45
CA GLY A 83 -26.66 -7.52 -5.91
C GLY A 83 -25.41 -6.73 -6.28
N ARG A 84 -25.54 -5.40 -6.38
CA ARG A 84 -24.42 -4.49 -6.64
C ARG A 84 -24.04 -3.72 -5.37
N MET A 85 -22.79 -3.80 -4.98
CA MET A 85 -22.18 -3.00 -3.93
C MET A 85 -22.12 -1.53 -4.37
N VAL A 86 -22.62 -0.63 -3.51
CA VAL A 86 -22.59 0.81 -3.73
C VAL A 86 -21.77 1.51 -2.65
N ARG A 87 -21.01 2.53 -3.04
CA ARG A 87 -20.26 3.35 -2.09
C ARG A 87 -21.23 4.24 -1.32
N ILE A 88 -21.37 4.01 -0.01
CA ILE A 88 -22.26 4.78 0.86
C ILE A 88 -21.56 5.95 1.58
N ALA A 89 -20.25 5.84 1.77
CA ALA A 89 -19.46 6.87 2.44
C ALA A 89 -17.99 6.77 2.01
N VAL A 90 -17.27 7.88 2.17
CA VAL A 90 -15.81 7.94 2.08
C VAL A 90 -15.30 8.36 3.44
N LEU A 91 -14.46 7.52 4.05
CA LEU A 91 -13.81 7.82 5.31
C LEU A 91 -12.53 8.59 5.02
N LEU A 92 -12.53 9.89 5.33
CA LEU A 92 -11.37 10.75 5.19
C LEU A 92 -10.48 10.64 6.44
N PRO A 93 -9.15 10.79 6.31
CA PRO A 93 -8.30 11.01 7.47
C PRO A 93 -8.73 12.28 8.22
N SER A 94 -8.69 12.25 9.55
CA SER A 94 -8.97 13.43 10.37
C SER A 94 -8.05 14.59 10.01
N PRO A 95 -8.56 15.83 9.85
CA PRO A 95 -7.71 17.00 9.67
C PRO A 95 -6.86 17.20 10.94
N ASN A 96 -5.57 17.49 10.76
CA ASN A 96 -4.66 17.89 11.84
C ASN A 96 -4.78 19.39 12.09
#